data_AF-A0A5S9IRW1-F1
#
_entry.id   AF-A0A5S9IRW1-F1
#
_cell.length_a   1.000
_cell.length_b   1.000
_cell.length_c   1.000
_cell.angle_alpha   90.00
_cell.angle_beta   90.00
_cell.angle_gamma   90.00
#
_symmetry.space_group_name_H-M   'P 1'
#
loop_
_entity.id
_entity.type
_entity.pdbx_description
1 polymer ?
#
loop_
_entity_poly.entity_id
_entity_poly.type
_entity_poly.pdbx_seq_one_letter_code
_entity_poly.pdbx_strand_id
1 'polypeptide(L)'
;MENTIIIVQVSIYFLIPIIAQYLVRLRFFSWLGTVALCYVAGFAMNLVAVNWRIDVAQSIAEIVIPIAIPLLLFNLQFFAWLRCTRTVIIAFVLATVSAIASTLLIAPFFLQSHPEMWKMAGMFLGVYTGGTPNVASVGLALEAQESTFTIVNSVDFVVSAAYFVFCITLLKPIVQKWLPRFDLDIPDPHVASSEKSIPQAIFVVVLAAMIVAISCGVSFALFAKINVPFVMFGITALGMAASLVEKIQNIHVSTYLGDYFILVFCAAMGNVTNISKMLEQGGSTLYYCILVVSTTVCIYYVLCFVMRIDVDTAIITSTAAIFGPAFIAPVAQAIGNERVVMSGLTAGLLGYVVGNYAGISIAYLLYQFS
;
A
#
# COMPACT_ATOMS: atom_id res chain seq x y z
N MET A 1 31.32 10.79 -9.61
CA MET A 1 30.05 11.04 -10.33
C MET A 1 28.91 10.22 -9.75
N GLU A 2 29.07 8.92 -9.53
CA GLU A 2 27.98 8.06 -9.04
C GLU A 2 27.41 8.49 -7.67
N ASN A 3 28.27 8.73 -6.66
CA ASN A 3 27.82 9.25 -5.36
C ASN A 3 27.12 10.61 -5.45
N THR A 4 27.53 11.45 -6.41
CA THR A 4 26.89 12.75 -6.65
C THR A 4 25.47 12.59 -7.17
N ILE A 5 25.25 11.65 -8.11
CA ILE A 5 23.92 11.35 -8.65
C ILE A 5 23.00 10.83 -7.54
N ILE A 6 23.49 9.94 -6.67
CA ILE A 6 22.72 9.41 -5.55
C ILE A 6 22.29 10.53 -4.59
N ILE A 7 23.23 11.40 -4.18
CA ILE A 7 22.93 12.52 -3.28
C ILE A 7 21.88 13.46 -3.90
N VAL A 8 22.03 13.77 -5.19
CA VAL A 8 21.08 14.61 -5.93
C VAL A 8 19.71 13.93 -6.00
N GLN A 9 19.65 12.64 -6.34
CA GLN A 9 18.41 11.89 -6.45
C GLN A 9 17.67 11.83 -5.11
N VAL A 10 18.38 11.50 -4.02
CA VAL A 10 17.85 11.54 -2.65
C VAL A 10 17.30 12.92 -2.34
N SER A 11 18.09 13.97 -2.58
CA SER A 11 17.68 15.36 -2.30
C SER A 11 16.40 15.74 -3.05
N ILE A 12 16.26 15.31 -4.32
CA ILE A 12 15.05 15.56 -5.12
C ILE A 12 13.81 14.95 -4.47
N TYR A 13 13.87 13.72 -3.96
CA TYR A 13 12.71 13.08 -3.32
C TYR A 13 12.22 13.82 -2.07
N PHE A 14 13.12 14.48 -1.33
CA PHE A 14 12.75 15.33 -0.19
C PHE A 14 12.27 16.72 -0.63
N LEU A 15 12.71 17.22 -1.78
CA LEU A 15 12.24 18.51 -2.33
C LEU A 15 10.86 18.41 -2.98
N ILE A 16 10.54 17.29 -3.62
CA ILE A 16 9.26 17.08 -4.32
C ILE A 16 8.04 17.36 -3.42
N PRO A 17 7.93 16.83 -2.18
CA PRO A 17 6.82 17.13 -1.28
C PRO A 17 6.62 18.62 -1.01
N ILE A 18 7.72 19.36 -0.81
CA ILE A 18 7.69 20.80 -0.53
C ILE A 18 7.10 21.56 -1.72
N ILE A 19 7.57 21.22 -2.93
CA ILE A 19 7.07 21.82 -4.17
C ILE A 19 5.61 21.43 -4.40
N ALA A 20 5.24 20.16 -4.18
CA ALA A 20 3.88 19.67 -4.35
C ALA A 20 2.87 20.37 -3.42
N GLN A 21 3.24 20.59 -2.15
CA GLN A 21 2.39 21.34 -1.20
C GLN A 21 2.16 22.79 -1.63
N TYR A 22 3.12 23.42 -2.30
CA TYR A 22 2.95 24.74 -2.89
C TYR A 22 2.07 24.69 -4.15
N LEU A 23 2.31 23.73 -5.04
CA LEU A 23 1.58 23.58 -6.30
C LEU A 23 0.09 23.26 -6.11
N VAL A 24 -0.28 22.45 -5.12
CA VAL A 24 -1.70 22.14 -4.81
C VAL A 24 -2.53 23.39 -4.56
N ARG A 25 -1.93 24.47 -4.03
CA ARG A 25 -2.62 25.73 -3.78
C ARG A 25 -3.01 26.47 -5.08
N LEU A 26 -2.41 26.09 -6.21
CA LEU A 26 -2.76 26.62 -7.51
C LEU A 26 -4.02 25.92 -8.03
N ARG A 27 -4.97 26.70 -8.57
CA ARG A 27 -6.28 26.20 -9.05
C ARG A 27 -6.15 24.99 -10.00
N PHE A 28 -5.11 24.96 -10.83
CA PHE A 28 -4.88 23.88 -11.80
C PHE A 28 -4.54 22.53 -11.17
N PHE A 29 -3.80 22.50 -10.06
CA PHE A 29 -3.35 21.25 -9.43
C PHE A 29 -4.19 20.84 -8.22
N SER A 30 -5.11 21.70 -7.78
CA SER A 30 -5.99 21.46 -6.62
C SER A 30 -6.82 20.17 -6.71
N TRP A 31 -7.09 19.66 -7.91
CA TRP A 31 -7.88 18.43 -8.12
C TRP A 31 -7.09 17.13 -7.92
N LEU A 32 -5.76 17.16 -8.04
CA LEU A 32 -4.89 15.98 -7.91
C LEU A 32 -4.53 15.66 -6.45
N GLY A 33 -4.53 16.67 -5.57
CA GLY A 33 -4.03 16.52 -4.20
C GLY A 33 -2.52 16.30 -4.12
N THR A 34 -1.94 16.46 -2.92
CA THR A 34 -0.48 16.47 -2.74
C THR A 34 0.16 15.11 -3.01
N VAL A 35 -0.52 14.02 -2.64
CA VAL A 35 -0.06 12.65 -2.81
C VAL A 35 0.13 12.32 -4.30
N ALA A 36 -0.89 12.57 -5.13
CA ALA A 36 -0.80 12.31 -6.56
C ALA A 36 0.23 13.20 -7.26
N LEU A 37 0.37 14.47 -6.85
CA LEU A 37 1.43 15.33 -7.39
C LEU A 37 2.83 14.79 -7.08
N CYS A 38 3.07 14.28 -5.87
CA CYS A 38 4.37 13.68 -5.53
C CYS A 38 4.64 12.46 -6.40
N TYR A 39 3.66 11.58 -6.56
CA TYR A 39 3.77 10.40 -7.42
C TYR A 39 4.04 10.78 -8.89
N VAL A 40 3.28 11.72 -9.45
CA VAL A 40 3.47 12.21 -10.83
C VAL A 40 4.83 12.89 -10.99
N ALA A 41 5.29 13.66 -10.01
CA ALA A 41 6.61 14.28 -10.05
C ALA A 41 7.73 13.24 -10.04
N GLY A 42 7.60 12.20 -9.20
CA GLY A 42 8.50 11.04 -9.20
C GLY A 42 8.52 10.33 -10.55
N PHE A 43 7.35 10.08 -11.12
CA PHE A 43 7.22 9.47 -12.44
C PHE A 43 7.86 10.32 -13.54
N ALA A 44 7.67 11.65 -13.50
CA ALA A 44 8.25 12.57 -14.46
C ALA A 44 9.79 12.57 -14.46
N MET A 45 10.43 12.13 -13.36
CA MET A 45 11.89 11.94 -13.34
C MET A 45 12.36 10.96 -14.41
N ASN A 46 11.56 9.93 -14.74
CA ASN A 46 11.87 8.96 -15.80
C ASN A 46 11.82 9.54 -17.22
N LEU A 47 11.19 10.71 -17.39
CA LEU A 47 11.09 11.38 -18.69
C LEU A 47 12.31 12.27 -18.99
N VAL A 48 13.11 12.57 -17.96
CA VAL A 48 14.35 13.33 -18.10
C VAL A 48 15.46 12.37 -18.48
N ALA A 49 16.33 12.76 -19.43
CA ALA A 49 17.48 11.97 -19.90
C ALA A 49 18.63 11.90 -18.86
N VAL A 50 18.30 11.54 -17.63
CA VAL A 50 19.24 11.27 -16.53
C VAL A 50 19.07 9.80 -16.14
N ASN A 51 20.17 9.07 -16.02
CA ASN A 51 20.18 7.68 -15.58
C ASN A 51 19.95 7.60 -14.06
N TRP A 52 18.71 7.83 -13.63
CA TRP A 52 18.31 7.65 -12.25
C TRP A 52 18.42 6.18 -11.83
N ARG A 53 18.82 5.96 -10.58
CA ARG A 53 18.95 4.63 -10.02
C ARG A 53 17.61 4.18 -9.42
N ILE A 54 17.00 3.15 -10.00
CA ILE A 54 15.73 2.61 -9.49
C ILE A 54 15.91 1.96 -8.11
N ASP A 55 17.06 1.33 -7.87
CA ASP A 55 17.39 0.73 -6.57
C ASP A 55 17.46 1.76 -5.43
N VAL A 56 17.91 2.99 -5.72
CA VAL A 56 17.89 4.11 -4.77
C VAL A 56 16.44 4.52 -4.46
N ALA A 57 15.58 4.58 -5.48
CA ALA A 57 14.15 4.87 -5.30
C ALA A 57 13.47 3.81 -4.41
N GLN A 58 13.73 2.53 -4.69
CA GLN A 58 13.21 1.41 -3.89
C GLN A 58 13.70 1.46 -2.45
N SER A 59 15.01 1.69 -2.24
CA SER A 59 15.59 1.80 -0.89
C SER A 59 14.96 2.94 -0.09
N ILE A 60 14.71 4.09 -0.72
CA ILE A 60 14.04 5.22 -0.05
C ILE A 60 12.61 4.83 0.35
N ALA A 61 11.85 4.22 -0.56
CA ALA A 61 10.49 3.77 -0.26
C ALA A 61 10.48 2.74 0.90
N GLU A 62 11.41 1.79 0.90
CA GLU A 62 11.56 0.74 1.92
C GLU A 62 11.97 1.29 3.29
N ILE A 63 12.71 2.40 3.36
CA ILE A 63 13.12 3.03 4.62
C ILE A 63 12.03 3.95 5.16
N VAL A 64 11.44 4.76 4.29
CA VAL A 64 10.56 5.86 4.69
C VAL A 64 9.21 5.37 5.19
N ILE A 65 8.64 4.29 4.60
CA ILE A 65 7.36 3.73 5.04
C ILE A 65 7.39 3.19 6.46
N PRO A 66 8.36 2.31 6.85
CA PRO A 66 8.51 1.86 8.23
C PRO A 66 8.62 2.99 9.26
N ILE A 67 9.17 4.14 8.89
CA ILE A 67 9.30 5.32 9.77
C ILE A 67 7.98 6.11 9.80
N ALA A 68 7.33 6.28 8.66
CA ALA A 68 6.06 7.01 8.54
C ALA A 68 4.94 6.36 9.37
N ILE A 69 4.85 5.03 9.36
CA ILE A 69 3.76 4.30 10.03
C ILE A 69 3.72 4.64 11.53
N PRO A 70 4.76 4.41 12.37
CA PRO A 70 4.71 4.75 13.79
C PRO A 70 4.38 6.22 14.06
N LEU A 71 4.91 7.13 13.24
CA LEU A 71 4.65 8.57 13.39
C LEU A 71 3.16 8.90 13.27
N LEU A 72 2.47 8.28 12.31
CA LEU A 72 1.01 8.41 12.17
C LEU A 72 0.26 7.71 13.29
N LEU A 73 0.79 6.58 13.80
CA LEU A 73 0.15 5.83 14.88
C LEU A 73 0.26 6.51 16.24
N PHE A 74 1.29 7.32 16.49
CA PHE A 74 1.49 7.98 17.77
C PHE A 74 0.29 8.83 18.20
N ASN A 75 -0.32 9.59 17.29
CA ASN A 75 -1.51 10.42 17.58
C ASN A 75 -2.84 9.65 17.53
N LEU A 76 -2.83 8.34 17.27
CA LEU A 76 -4.05 7.56 17.13
C LEU A 76 -4.79 7.44 18.48
N GLN A 77 -6.11 7.60 18.45
CA GLN A 77 -6.99 7.24 19.57
C GLN A 77 -7.38 5.75 19.49
N PHE A 78 -6.57 4.87 20.10
CA PHE A 78 -6.74 3.42 20.04
C PHE A 78 -8.15 2.93 20.42
N PHE A 79 -8.70 3.40 21.55
CA PHE A 79 -10.02 2.95 22.01
C PHE A 79 -11.18 3.42 21.11
N ALA A 80 -11.02 4.56 20.45
CA ALA A 80 -12.01 5.03 19.47
C ALA A 80 -11.96 4.17 18.20
N TRP A 81 -10.75 3.78 17.77
CA TRP A 81 -10.55 2.91 16.61
C TRP A 81 -11.19 1.51 16.77
N LEU A 82 -11.12 0.89 17.96
CA LEU A 82 -11.69 -0.45 18.19
C LEU A 82 -13.18 -0.57 17.85
N ARG A 83 -13.92 0.54 17.87
CA ARG A 83 -15.35 0.55 17.50
C ARG A 83 -15.57 0.30 16.01
N CYS A 84 -14.55 0.51 15.17
CA CYS A 84 -14.63 0.42 13.71
C CYS A 84 -14.17 -0.95 13.18
N THR A 85 -13.47 -1.74 14.00
CA THR A 85 -12.79 -2.97 13.56
C THR A 85 -13.75 -3.99 12.95
N ARG A 86 -15.01 -4.07 13.40
CA ARG A 86 -15.98 -5.02 12.84
C ARG A 86 -16.26 -4.76 11.36
N THR A 87 -16.53 -3.51 10.99
CA THR A 87 -16.84 -3.13 9.59
C THR A 87 -15.63 -3.38 8.70
N VAL A 88 -14.43 -3.13 9.21
CA VAL A 88 -13.15 -3.35 8.53
C VAL A 88 -12.93 -4.84 8.24
N ILE A 89 -13.15 -5.72 9.22
CA ILE A 89 -13.02 -7.17 9.04
C ILE A 89 -14.02 -7.66 7.99
N ILE A 90 -15.28 -7.22 8.05
CA ILE A 90 -16.30 -7.58 7.06
C ILE A 90 -15.85 -7.14 5.67
N ALA A 91 -15.45 -5.88 5.52
CA ALA A 91 -14.99 -5.34 4.24
C ALA A 91 -13.76 -6.11 3.71
N PHE A 92 -12.80 -6.47 4.56
CA PHE A 92 -11.66 -7.29 4.16
C PHE A 92 -12.07 -8.70 3.68
N VAL A 93 -13.03 -9.35 4.35
CA VAL A 93 -13.58 -10.63 3.90
C VAL A 93 -14.25 -10.49 2.53
N LEU A 94 -15.02 -9.42 2.31
CA LEU A 94 -15.62 -9.16 0.99
C LEU A 94 -14.54 -8.96 -0.09
N ALA A 95 -13.44 -8.29 0.22
CA ALA A 95 -12.32 -8.13 -0.71
C ALA A 95 -11.70 -9.48 -1.08
N THR A 96 -11.45 -10.33 -0.08
CA THR A 96 -10.91 -11.69 -0.27
C THR A 96 -11.85 -12.54 -1.13
N VAL A 97 -13.15 -12.55 -0.82
CA VAL A 97 -14.16 -13.29 -1.60
C VAL A 97 -14.21 -12.78 -3.04
N SER A 98 -14.10 -11.48 -3.25
CA SER A 98 -14.08 -10.87 -4.58
C SER A 98 -12.85 -11.29 -5.39
N ALA A 99 -11.68 -11.38 -4.76
CA ALA A 99 -10.45 -11.82 -5.40
C ALA A 99 -10.52 -13.31 -5.78
N ILE A 100 -11.04 -14.16 -4.89
CA ILE A 100 -11.27 -15.58 -5.16
C ILE A 100 -12.26 -15.75 -6.31
N ALA A 101 -13.41 -15.08 -6.24
CA ALA A 101 -14.44 -15.17 -7.26
C ALA A 101 -13.90 -14.71 -8.63
N SER A 102 -13.17 -13.60 -8.67
CA SER A 102 -12.60 -13.08 -9.92
C SER A 102 -11.55 -14.03 -10.50
N THR A 103 -10.68 -14.59 -9.66
CA THR A 103 -9.71 -15.60 -10.10
C THR A 103 -10.42 -16.82 -10.70
N LEU A 104 -11.44 -17.35 -10.02
CA LEU A 104 -12.20 -18.51 -10.50
C LEU A 104 -13.00 -18.22 -11.78
N LEU A 105 -13.49 -16.99 -11.94
CA LEU A 105 -14.22 -16.58 -13.15
C LEU A 105 -13.28 -16.41 -14.34
N ILE A 106 -12.10 -15.83 -14.15
CA ILE A 106 -11.22 -15.43 -15.26
C ILE A 106 -10.18 -16.51 -15.60
N ALA A 107 -9.57 -17.16 -14.62
CA ALA A 107 -8.46 -18.09 -14.84
C ALA A 107 -8.75 -19.24 -15.84
N PRO A 108 -9.95 -19.86 -15.86
CA PRO A 108 -10.26 -20.93 -16.81
C PRO A 108 -10.04 -20.54 -18.29
N PHE A 109 -10.24 -19.26 -18.64
CA PHE A 109 -10.06 -18.76 -20.00
C PHE A 109 -8.58 -18.60 -20.40
N PHE A 110 -7.66 -18.67 -19.45
CA PHE A 110 -6.23 -18.40 -19.64
C PHE A 110 -5.34 -19.60 -19.31
N LEU A 111 -5.87 -20.71 -18.76
CA LEU A 111 -5.05 -21.85 -18.32
C LEU A 111 -4.08 -22.38 -19.38
N GLN A 112 -4.46 -22.35 -20.66
CA GLN A 112 -3.64 -22.82 -21.78
C GLN A 112 -2.63 -21.78 -22.31
N SER A 113 -2.63 -20.56 -21.77
CA SER A 113 -1.77 -19.46 -22.23
C SER A 113 -0.33 -19.54 -21.73
N HIS A 114 -0.09 -20.29 -20.65
CA HIS A 114 1.23 -20.50 -20.08
C HIS A 114 1.28 -21.83 -19.28
N PRO A 115 2.36 -22.63 -19.34
CA PRO A 115 2.45 -23.91 -18.62
C PRO A 115 2.23 -23.79 -17.10
N GLU A 116 2.68 -22.69 -16.50
CA GLU A 116 2.51 -22.41 -15.07
C GLU A 116 1.35 -21.46 -14.77
N MET A 117 0.38 -21.30 -15.68
CA MET A 117 -0.71 -20.32 -15.50
C MET A 117 -1.55 -20.61 -14.25
N TRP A 118 -1.80 -21.88 -13.92
CA TRP A 118 -2.51 -22.25 -12.69
C TRP A 118 -1.75 -21.83 -11.43
N LYS A 119 -0.40 -21.86 -11.46
CA LYS A 119 0.44 -21.32 -10.38
C LYS A 119 0.39 -19.80 -10.34
N MET A 120 0.52 -19.15 -11.50
CA MET A 120 0.40 -17.70 -11.64
C MET A 120 -0.94 -17.20 -11.10
N ALA A 121 -2.05 -17.89 -11.40
CA ALA A 121 -3.37 -17.55 -10.90
C ALA A 121 -3.43 -17.57 -9.36
N GLY A 122 -2.84 -18.59 -8.72
CA GLY A 122 -2.68 -18.63 -7.26
C GLY A 122 -1.79 -17.51 -6.72
N MET A 123 -0.68 -17.22 -7.38
CA MET A 123 0.24 -16.14 -6.99
C MET A 123 -0.43 -14.76 -7.07
N PHE A 124 -1.16 -14.48 -8.16
CA PHE A 124 -1.98 -13.28 -8.31
C PHE A 124 -3.11 -13.23 -7.28
N LEU A 125 -3.80 -14.33 -7.00
CA LEU A 125 -4.79 -14.34 -5.91
C LEU A 125 -4.15 -14.01 -4.55
N GLY A 126 -2.95 -14.54 -4.29
CA GLY A 126 -2.17 -14.22 -3.11
C GLY A 126 -1.90 -12.72 -3.00
N VAL A 127 -1.45 -12.09 -4.09
CA VAL A 127 -1.17 -10.64 -4.13
C VAL A 127 -2.43 -9.81 -3.92
N TYR A 128 -3.56 -10.21 -4.51
CA TYR A 128 -4.84 -9.49 -4.38
C TYR A 128 -5.62 -9.78 -3.10
N THR A 129 -4.99 -10.48 -2.15
CA THR A 129 -5.54 -10.73 -0.83
C THR A 129 -4.63 -10.20 0.29
N GLY A 130 -3.42 -9.72 -0.01
CA GLY A 130 -2.49 -9.21 1.01
C GLY A 130 -1.17 -8.62 0.52
N GLY A 131 -1.01 -8.35 -0.77
CA GLY A 131 0.19 -7.71 -1.34
C GLY A 131 1.35 -8.64 -1.68
N THR A 132 2.44 -8.05 -2.17
CA THR A 132 3.58 -8.74 -2.83
C THR A 132 4.24 -9.87 -2.02
N PRO A 133 4.36 -9.81 -0.68
CA PRO A 133 4.88 -10.95 0.11
C PRO A 133 4.13 -12.28 -0.10
N ASN A 134 2.85 -12.23 -0.48
CA ASN A 134 2.07 -13.43 -0.76
C ASN A 134 2.46 -14.07 -2.11
N VAL A 135 2.90 -13.28 -3.10
CA VAL A 135 3.41 -13.81 -4.38
C VAL A 135 4.59 -14.75 -4.11
N ALA A 136 5.54 -14.28 -3.30
CA ALA A 136 6.71 -15.06 -2.91
C ALA A 136 6.31 -16.34 -2.19
N SER A 137 5.44 -16.22 -1.18
CA SER A 137 5.02 -17.35 -0.34
C SER A 137 4.25 -18.42 -1.13
N VAL A 138 3.27 -18.00 -1.94
CA VAL A 138 2.48 -18.90 -2.79
C VAL A 138 3.34 -19.52 -3.88
N GLY A 139 4.17 -18.74 -4.56
CA GLY A 139 5.05 -19.24 -5.62
C GLY A 139 6.06 -20.27 -5.10
N LEU A 140 6.64 -20.06 -3.92
CA LEU A 140 7.53 -21.03 -3.28
C LEU A 140 6.78 -22.33 -2.92
N ALA A 141 5.57 -22.23 -2.38
CA ALA A 141 4.76 -23.39 -2.02
C ALA A 141 4.28 -24.19 -3.23
N LEU A 142 4.13 -23.55 -4.39
CA LEU A 142 3.75 -24.17 -5.66
C LEU A 142 4.96 -24.56 -6.53
N GLU A 143 6.19 -24.37 -6.02
CA GLU A 143 7.44 -24.62 -6.74
C GLU A 143 7.44 -23.94 -8.13
N ALA A 144 7.05 -22.66 -8.17
CA ALA A 144 7.04 -21.86 -9.40
C ALA A 144 8.46 -21.55 -9.86
N GLN A 145 8.67 -21.48 -11.17
CA GLN A 145 9.97 -21.14 -11.74
C GLN A 145 10.33 -19.66 -11.51
N GLU A 146 11.62 -19.33 -11.50
CA GLU A 146 12.11 -17.94 -11.39
C GLU A 146 11.57 -17.02 -12.51
N SER A 147 11.40 -17.58 -13.72
CA SER A 147 10.76 -16.90 -14.85
C SER A 147 9.31 -16.50 -14.52
N THR A 148 8.56 -17.38 -13.86
CA THR A 148 7.19 -17.14 -13.41
C THR A 148 7.12 -16.03 -12.36
N PHE A 149 8.04 -16.02 -11.39
CA PHE A 149 8.14 -14.90 -10.43
C PHE A 149 8.40 -13.56 -11.13
N THR A 150 9.30 -13.56 -12.10
CA THR A 150 9.66 -12.35 -12.85
C THR A 150 8.45 -11.82 -13.61
N ILE A 151 7.69 -12.69 -14.30
CA ILE A 151 6.48 -12.32 -15.02
C ILE A 151 5.41 -11.79 -14.07
N VAL A 152 5.07 -12.54 -13.01
CA VAL A 152 4.00 -12.17 -12.08
C VAL A 152 4.29 -10.85 -11.40
N ASN A 153 5.48 -10.68 -10.80
CA ASN A 153 5.82 -9.44 -10.09
C ASN A 153 5.82 -8.24 -11.02
N SER A 154 6.30 -8.42 -12.24
CA SER A 154 6.42 -7.28 -13.14
C SER A 154 5.06 -6.87 -13.71
N VAL A 155 4.22 -7.83 -14.11
CA VAL A 155 2.84 -7.59 -14.54
C VAL A 155 1.99 -7.02 -13.40
N ASP A 156 2.12 -7.56 -12.19
CA ASP A 156 1.42 -7.03 -11.02
C ASP A 156 1.84 -5.58 -10.75
N PHE A 157 3.14 -5.29 -10.77
CA PHE A 157 3.64 -3.93 -10.54
C PHE A 157 3.01 -2.91 -11.50
N VAL A 158 2.85 -3.26 -12.79
CA VAL A 158 2.17 -2.42 -13.80
C VAL A 158 0.72 -2.11 -13.39
N VAL A 159 -0.05 -3.16 -13.12
CA VAL A 159 -1.50 -3.06 -12.91
C VAL A 159 -1.80 -2.43 -11.55
N SER A 160 -1.03 -2.80 -10.53
CA SER A 160 -1.07 -2.22 -9.20
C SER A 160 -0.70 -0.73 -9.25
N ALA A 161 0.33 -0.31 -9.99
CA ALA A 161 0.64 1.11 -10.15
C ALA A 161 -0.55 1.90 -10.77
N ALA A 162 -1.18 1.36 -11.81
CA ALA A 162 -2.37 1.97 -12.41
C ALA A 162 -3.55 2.05 -11.43
N TYR A 163 -3.80 0.98 -10.67
CA TYR A 163 -4.84 0.97 -9.64
C TYR A 163 -4.52 1.93 -8.48
N PHE A 164 -3.25 2.08 -8.10
CA PHE A 164 -2.83 3.00 -7.05
C PHE A 164 -3.11 4.45 -7.46
N VAL A 165 -2.75 4.82 -8.69
CA VAL A 165 -3.08 6.14 -9.26
C VAL A 165 -4.59 6.36 -9.25
N PHE A 166 -5.38 5.34 -9.61
CA PHE A 166 -6.83 5.42 -9.55
C PHE A 166 -7.33 5.66 -8.11
N CYS A 167 -6.80 4.94 -7.12
CA CYS A 167 -7.13 5.11 -5.70
C CYS A 167 -6.89 6.53 -5.19
N ILE A 168 -5.73 7.11 -5.51
CA ILE A 168 -5.32 8.42 -4.99
C ILE A 168 -5.88 9.61 -5.77
N THR A 169 -6.65 9.38 -6.85
CA THR A 169 -7.22 10.46 -7.69
C THR A 169 -8.73 10.35 -7.89
N LEU A 170 -9.19 9.30 -8.57
CA LEU A 170 -10.55 9.23 -9.11
C LEU A 170 -11.47 8.30 -8.33
N LEU A 171 -10.93 7.35 -7.58
CA LEU A 171 -11.73 6.32 -6.91
C LEU A 171 -12.72 6.91 -5.91
N LYS A 172 -12.25 7.73 -4.96
CA LYS A 172 -13.12 8.37 -3.94
C LYS A 172 -14.30 9.13 -4.57
N PRO A 173 -14.10 10.08 -5.51
CA PRO A 173 -15.21 10.84 -6.07
C PRO A 173 -16.22 9.99 -6.87
N ILE A 174 -15.81 8.83 -7.36
CA ILE A 174 -16.70 7.87 -8.03
C ILE A 174 -17.54 7.11 -7.00
N VAL A 175 -16.89 6.42 -6.05
CA VAL A 175 -17.59 5.49 -5.14
C VAL A 175 -18.42 6.22 -4.08
N GLN A 176 -18.06 7.45 -3.71
CA GLN A 176 -18.84 8.27 -2.76
C GLN A 176 -20.24 8.65 -3.25
N LYS A 177 -20.54 8.44 -4.54
CA LYS A 177 -21.89 8.65 -5.09
C LYS A 177 -22.88 7.57 -4.65
N TRP A 178 -22.38 6.39 -4.30
CA TRP A 178 -23.22 5.21 -4.03
C TRP A 178 -22.99 4.60 -2.65
N LEU A 179 -21.79 4.75 -2.07
CA LEU A 179 -21.48 4.25 -0.74
C LEU A 179 -21.82 5.29 0.36
N PRO A 180 -22.17 4.84 1.58
CA PRO A 180 -22.34 5.72 2.74
C PRO A 180 -21.08 6.54 3.05
N ARG A 181 -21.26 7.76 3.55
CA ARG A 181 -20.15 8.58 4.03
C ARG A 181 -19.53 7.93 5.28
N PHE A 182 -18.22 8.08 5.41
CA PHE A 182 -17.55 7.76 6.66
C PHE A 182 -17.99 8.75 7.74
N ASP A 183 -18.56 8.23 8.81
CA ASP A 183 -18.97 9.03 9.96
C ASP A 183 -18.30 8.45 11.22
N LEU A 184 -17.34 9.20 11.74
CA LEU A 184 -16.74 8.93 13.04
C LEU A 184 -16.58 10.24 13.79
N ASP A 185 -17.17 10.28 14.98
CA ASP A 185 -17.01 11.33 15.98
C ASP A 185 -15.66 11.19 16.71
N ILE A 186 -14.58 11.19 15.91
CA ILE A 186 -13.19 11.20 16.38
C ILE A 186 -12.61 12.56 15.96
N PRO A 187 -11.91 13.29 16.83
CA PRO A 187 -11.23 14.52 16.44
C PRO A 187 -10.24 14.26 15.30
N ASP A 188 -10.19 15.18 14.33
CA ASP A 188 -9.17 15.15 13.28
C ASP A 188 -7.78 15.44 13.89
N PRO A 189 -6.77 14.57 13.70
CA PRO A 189 -5.42 14.77 14.21
C PRO A 189 -4.81 16.12 13.82
N HIS A 190 -5.25 16.71 12.70
CA HIS A 190 -4.70 17.96 12.15
C HIS A 190 -5.34 19.24 12.68
N VAL A 191 -6.48 19.16 13.39
CA VAL A 191 -7.22 20.35 13.88
C VAL A 191 -6.56 20.96 15.13
N ALA A 192 -5.68 20.23 15.82
CA ALA A 192 -4.92 20.77 16.93
C ALA A 192 -3.82 21.73 16.41
N SER A 193 -3.82 22.97 16.91
CA SER A 193 -2.81 23.99 16.59
C SER A 193 -1.43 23.51 17.04
N SER A 194 -0.62 23.02 16.11
CA SER A 194 0.70 22.50 16.43
C SER A 194 1.73 23.62 16.37
N GLU A 195 2.24 24.03 17.54
CA GLU A 195 3.56 24.68 17.57
C GLU A 195 4.59 23.66 17.07
N LYS A 196 5.35 24.03 16.04
CA LYS A 196 6.38 23.17 15.44
C LYS A 196 7.62 23.15 16.33
N SER A 197 7.59 22.34 17.38
CA SER A 197 8.72 22.15 18.29
C SER A 197 9.76 21.20 17.68
N ILE A 198 10.93 21.74 17.32
CA ILE A 198 12.06 20.97 16.76
C ILE A 198 12.51 19.84 17.72
N PRO A 199 12.64 20.06 19.05
CA PRO A 199 12.99 18.97 19.98
C PRO A 199 11.98 17.82 19.96
N GLN A 200 10.69 18.12 19.90
CA GLN A 200 9.65 17.10 19.82
C GLN A 200 9.70 16.36 18.48
N ALA A 201 9.96 17.06 17.38
CA ALA A 201 10.14 16.45 16.06
C ALA A 201 11.30 15.45 16.04
N ILE A 202 12.46 15.83 16.58
CA ILE A 202 13.62 14.93 16.70
C ILE A 202 13.26 13.72 17.57
N PHE A 203 12.62 13.95 18.72
CA PHE A 203 12.23 12.88 19.63
C PHE A 203 11.33 11.84 18.96
N VAL A 204 10.26 12.25 18.27
CA VAL A 204 9.32 11.30 17.64
C VAL A 204 9.95 10.56 16.46
N VAL A 205 10.84 11.20 15.69
CA VAL A 205 11.57 10.53 14.60
C VAL A 205 12.55 9.50 15.15
N VAL A 206 13.29 9.84 16.21
CA VAL A 206 14.19 8.89 16.88
C VAL A 206 13.40 7.72 17.47
N LEU A 207 12.25 7.99 18.10
CA LEU A 207 11.37 6.94 18.62
C LEU A 207 10.85 6.02 17.51
N ALA A 208 10.39 6.57 16.38
CA ALA A 208 9.96 5.78 15.23
C ALA A 208 11.10 4.93 14.68
N ALA A 209 12.31 5.49 14.52
CA ALA A 209 13.48 4.76 14.08
C ALA A 209 13.87 3.63 15.06
N MET A 210 13.75 3.85 16.37
CA MET A 210 13.98 2.80 17.38
C MET A 210 12.95 1.68 17.25
N ILE A 211 11.67 1.98 17.05
CA ILE A 211 10.61 0.98 16.83
C ILE A 211 10.92 0.12 15.60
N VAL A 212 11.36 0.75 14.50
CA VAL A 212 11.77 0.04 13.28
C VAL A 212 12.98 -0.84 13.56
N ALA A 213 14.02 -0.31 14.21
CA ALA A 213 15.24 -1.06 14.55
C ALA A 213 14.96 -2.27 15.44
N ILE A 214 14.10 -2.12 16.46
CA ILE A 214 13.67 -3.22 17.33
C ILE A 214 12.92 -4.27 16.51
N SER A 215 11.97 -3.85 15.68
CA SER A 215 11.17 -4.77 14.85
C SER A 215 12.04 -5.56 13.87
N CYS A 216 12.99 -4.90 13.20
CA CYS A 216 13.98 -5.54 12.34
C CYS A 216 14.91 -6.48 13.12
N GLY A 217 15.40 -6.05 14.29
CA GLY A 217 16.29 -6.85 15.13
C GLY A 217 15.62 -8.12 15.64
N VAL A 218 14.37 -8.04 16.09
CA VAL A 218 13.59 -9.21 16.51
C VAL A 218 13.28 -10.12 15.31
N SER A 219 12.92 -9.56 14.16
CA SER A 219 12.73 -10.35 12.93
C SER A 219 13.99 -11.14 12.58
N PHE A 220 15.15 -10.48 12.60
CA PHE A 220 16.41 -11.13 12.26
C PHE A 220 16.79 -12.21 13.29
N ALA A 221 16.59 -11.94 14.59
CA ALA A 221 16.85 -12.91 15.65
C ALA A 221 15.99 -14.17 15.55
N LEU A 222 14.72 -14.04 15.14
CA LEU A 222 13.79 -15.17 15.05
C LEU A 222 13.88 -15.94 13.73
N PHE A 223 14.09 -15.25 12.61
CA PHE A 223 14.01 -15.85 11.28
C PHE A 223 15.35 -15.94 10.53
N ALA A 224 16.44 -15.43 11.12
CA ALA A 224 17.75 -15.25 10.49
C ALA A 224 17.71 -14.39 9.20
N LYS A 225 16.61 -13.68 8.97
CA LYS A 225 16.36 -12.77 7.84
C LYS A 225 15.33 -11.71 8.21
N ILE A 226 15.32 -10.62 7.46
CA ILE A 226 14.29 -9.59 7.60
C ILE A 226 13.00 -10.09 6.94
N ASN A 227 11.98 -10.37 7.76
CA ASN A 227 10.65 -10.79 7.33
C ASN A 227 9.75 -9.54 7.35
N VAL A 228 9.46 -8.99 6.16
CA VAL A 228 8.71 -7.73 6.03
C VAL A 228 7.33 -7.78 6.72
N PRO A 229 6.49 -8.82 6.54
CA PRO A 229 5.25 -8.96 7.32
C PRO A 229 5.44 -8.87 8.83
N PHE A 230 6.45 -9.57 9.38
CA PHE A 230 6.73 -9.55 10.82
C PHE A 230 7.22 -8.17 11.28
N VAL A 231 8.08 -7.52 10.50
CA VAL A 231 8.56 -6.16 10.78
C VAL A 231 7.39 -5.18 10.81
N MET A 232 6.50 -5.23 9.82
CA MET A 232 5.30 -4.37 9.78
C MET A 232 4.36 -4.62 10.95
N PHE A 233 4.18 -5.89 11.36
CA PHE A 233 3.44 -6.23 12.56
C PHE A 233 4.08 -5.62 13.82
N GLY A 234 5.39 -5.77 13.99
CA GLY A 234 6.14 -5.19 15.12
C GLY A 234 6.06 -3.67 15.18
N ILE A 235 6.24 -3.00 14.03
CA ILE A 235 6.11 -1.55 13.88
C ILE A 235 4.71 -1.08 14.28
N THR A 236 3.67 -1.77 13.79
CA THR A 236 2.27 -1.43 14.09
C THR A 236 1.97 -1.64 15.57
N ALA A 237 2.41 -2.77 16.15
CA ALA A 237 2.17 -3.10 17.56
C ALA A 237 2.88 -2.14 18.51
N LEU A 238 4.17 -1.84 18.27
CA LEU A 238 4.95 -0.91 19.09
C LEU A 238 4.52 0.54 18.88
N GLY A 239 4.18 0.94 17.65
CA GLY A 239 3.62 2.27 17.35
C GLY A 239 2.29 2.49 18.06
N MET A 240 1.43 1.47 18.07
CA MET A 240 0.19 1.47 18.85
C MET A 240 0.46 1.52 20.35
N ALA A 241 1.39 0.72 20.88
CA ALA A 241 1.73 0.77 22.29
C ALA A 241 2.23 2.16 22.71
N ALA A 242 3.00 2.84 21.85
CA ALA A 242 3.42 4.22 22.06
C ALA A 242 2.24 5.21 22.05
N SER A 243 1.21 4.98 21.23
CA SER A 243 -0.02 5.80 21.20
C SER A 243 -0.83 5.78 22.50
N LEU A 244 -0.64 4.75 23.34
CA LEU A 244 -1.29 4.65 24.66
C LEU A 244 -0.64 5.58 25.70
N VAL A 245 0.54 6.12 25.42
CA VAL A 245 1.22 7.08 26.30
C VAL A 245 0.75 8.49 25.94
N GLU A 246 -0.06 9.10 26.80
CA GLU A 246 -0.65 10.43 26.56
C GLU A 246 0.40 11.50 26.16
N LYS A 247 1.60 11.44 26.73
CA LYS A 247 2.71 12.36 26.39
C LYS A 247 3.17 12.23 24.93
N ILE A 248 3.12 11.04 24.36
CA ILE A 248 3.50 10.77 22.96
C ILE A 248 2.32 11.09 22.05
N GLN A 249 1.11 10.69 22.47
CA GLN A 249 -0.12 10.90 21.73
C GLN A 249 -0.41 12.38 21.45
N ASN A 250 -0.09 13.27 22.38
CA ASN A 250 -0.33 14.71 22.22
C ASN A 250 0.78 15.44 21.43
N ILE A 251 1.78 14.74 20.87
CA ILE A 251 2.83 15.36 20.05
C ILE A 251 2.35 15.45 18.61
N HIS A 252 1.57 16.49 18.28
CA HIS A 252 0.95 16.63 16.95
C HIS A 252 1.96 16.75 15.79
N VAL A 253 3.22 17.15 16.04
CA VAL A 253 4.26 17.20 15.00
C VAL A 253 4.59 15.81 14.42
N SER A 254 4.26 14.71 15.11
CA SER A 254 4.47 13.35 14.57
C SER A 254 3.62 13.09 13.33
N THR A 255 2.35 13.48 13.32
CA THR A 255 1.45 13.30 12.17
C THR A 255 1.97 14.03 10.94
N TYR A 256 2.36 15.31 11.08
CA TYR A 256 2.93 16.09 9.98
C TYR A 256 4.22 15.49 9.39
N LEU A 257 5.06 14.88 10.23
CA LEU A 257 6.27 14.20 9.77
C LEU A 257 5.95 12.86 9.08
N GLY A 258 4.99 12.10 9.61
CA GLY A 258 4.47 10.89 8.97
C GLY A 258 3.93 11.19 7.57
N ASP A 259 3.10 12.22 7.45
CA ASP A 259 2.58 12.74 6.19
C ASP A 259 3.67 13.15 5.22
N TYR A 260 4.67 13.88 5.70
CA TYR A 260 5.79 14.30 4.87
C TYR A 260 6.55 13.09 4.33
N PHE A 261 6.82 12.08 5.16
CA PHE A 261 7.45 10.84 4.75
C PHE A 261 6.59 10.04 3.75
N ILE A 262 5.28 10.01 3.91
CA ILE A 262 4.37 9.43 2.90
C ILE A 262 4.55 10.11 1.53
N LEU A 263 4.67 11.44 1.50
CA LEU A 263 4.88 12.17 0.26
C LEU A 263 6.22 11.84 -0.40
N VAL A 264 7.29 11.69 0.41
CA VAL A 264 8.60 11.21 -0.07
C VAL A 264 8.49 9.79 -0.66
N PHE A 265 7.76 8.89 0.01
CA PHE A 265 7.48 7.56 -0.52
C PHE A 265 6.76 7.63 -1.87
N CYS A 266 5.74 8.48 -2.00
CA CYS A 266 5.01 8.61 -3.26
C CYS A 266 5.90 9.08 -4.40
N ALA A 267 6.80 10.04 -4.13
CA ALA A 267 7.79 10.50 -5.10
C ALA A 267 8.77 9.38 -5.51
N ALA A 268 9.26 8.59 -4.54
CA ALA A 268 10.13 7.46 -4.82
C ALA A 268 9.41 6.38 -5.66
N MET A 269 8.19 6.00 -5.29
CA MET A 269 7.39 5.01 -6.01
C MET A 269 7.01 5.44 -7.43
N GLY A 270 6.76 6.74 -7.64
CA GLY A 270 6.57 7.30 -8.98
C GLY A 270 7.78 7.04 -9.86
N ASN A 271 9.01 7.21 -9.34
CA ASN A 271 10.24 6.97 -10.08
C ASN A 271 10.47 5.47 -10.37
N VAL A 272 10.07 4.56 -9.48
CA VAL A 272 10.14 3.10 -9.76
C VAL A 272 9.26 2.70 -10.96
N THR A 273 8.23 3.48 -11.27
CA THR A 273 7.24 3.16 -12.32
C THR A 273 7.82 3.38 -13.72
N ASN A 274 8.12 2.29 -14.44
CA ASN A 274 8.77 2.33 -15.76
C ASN A 274 7.87 1.79 -16.88
N ILE A 275 7.40 2.67 -17.76
CA ILE A 275 6.46 2.34 -18.85
C ILE A 275 7.05 1.41 -19.91
N SER A 276 8.34 1.51 -20.24
CA SER A 276 8.93 0.64 -21.26
C SER A 276 8.96 -0.81 -20.79
N LYS A 277 9.28 -1.05 -19.51
CA LYS A 277 9.16 -2.38 -18.90
C LYS A 277 7.71 -2.85 -18.80
N MET A 278 6.74 -1.94 -18.64
CA MET A 278 5.31 -2.27 -18.59
C MET A 278 4.77 -2.82 -19.93
N LEU A 279 5.32 -2.37 -21.06
CA LEU A 279 4.86 -2.74 -22.40
C LEU A 279 5.53 -4.00 -22.97
N GLU A 280 6.66 -4.42 -22.41
CA GLU A 280 7.49 -5.52 -22.94
C GLU A 280 7.09 -6.92 -22.42
N GLN A 281 6.12 -7.00 -21.51
CA GLN A 281 5.84 -8.22 -20.74
C GLN A 281 4.61 -8.98 -21.24
N GLY A 282 4.73 -10.32 -21.28
CA GLY A 282 3.81 -11.27 -21.92
C GLY A 282 2.35 -10.85 -21.94
N GLY A 283 1.87 -10.46 -23.13
CA GLY A 283 0.58 -9.79 -23.30
C GLY A 283 -0.63 -10.57 -22.77
N SER A 284 -0.62 -11.91 -22.83
CA SER A 284 -1.70 -12.74 -22.28
C SER A 284 -1.76 -12.66 -20.75
N THR A 285 -0.62 -12.70 -20.05
CA THR A 285 -0.56 -12.60 -18.59
C THR A 285 -0.91 -11.19 -18.10
N LEU A 286 -0.47 -10.16 -18.82
CA LEU A 286 -0.87 -8.78 -18.55
C LEU A 286 -2.39 -8.61 -18.68
N TYR A 287 -2.98 -9.13 -19.76
CA TYR A 287 -4.42 -9.06 -19.98
C TYR A 287 -5.20 -9.84 -18.91
N TYR A 288 -4.73 -11.04 -18.55
CA TYR A 288 -5.27 -11.80 -17.42
C TYR A 288 -5.29 -10.98 -16.12
N CYS A 289 -4.15 -10.38 -15.76
CA CYS A 289 -3.99 -9.58 -14.55
C CYS A 289 -4.96 -8.39 -14.52
N ILE A 290 -5.05 -7.64 -15.63
CA ILE A 290 -5.98 -6.51 -15.76
C ILE A 290 -7.42 -6.97 -15.53
N LEU A 291 -7.84 -8.09 -16.14
CA LEU A 291 -9.19 -8.62 -15.98
C LEU A 291 -9.46 -9.07 -14.55
N VAL A 292 -8.52 -9.76 -13.91
CA VAL A 292 -8.68 -10.23 -12.52
C VAL A 292 -8.79 -9.05 -11.56
N VAL A 293 -7.89 -8.07 -11.63
CA VAL A 293 -7.93 -6.90 -10.74
C VAL A 293 -9.20 -6.09 -10.97
N SER A 294 -9.53 -5.80 -12.23
CA SER A 294 -10.73 -5.02 -12.56
C SER A 294 -12.01 -5.72 -12.08
N THR A 295 -12.13 -7.03 -12.32
CA THR A 295 -13.27 -7.82 -11.85
C THR A 295 -13.31 -7.89 -10.32
N THR A 296 -12.17 -8.03 -9.67
CA THR A 296 -12.06 -8.05 -8.19
C THR A 296 -12.58 -6.75 -7.61
N VAL A 297 -12.09 -5.62 -8.12
CA VAL A 297 -12.49 -4.28 -7.71
C VAL A 297 -13.99 -4.08 -7.97
N CYS A 298 -14.49 -4.46 -9.14
CA CYS A 298 -15.92 -4.34 -9.46
C CYS A 298 -16.81 -5.14 -8.50
N ILE A 299 -16.54 -6.44 -8.33
CA ILE A 299 -17.31 -7.31 -7.41
C ILE A 299 -17.24 -6.75 -5.99
N TYR A 300 -16.05 -6.36 -5.56
CA TYR A 300 -15.83 -5.83 -4.22
C TYR A 300 -16.67 -4.59 -3.92
N TYR A 301 -16.64 -3.58 -4.79
CA TYR A 301 -17.41 -2.36 -4.59
C TYR A 301 -18.92 -2.59 -4.68
N VAL A 302 -19.38 -3.54 -5.51
CA VAL A 302 -20.78 -3.97 -5.52
C VAL A 302 -21.18 -4.62 -4.20
N LEU A 303 -20.34 -5.50 -3.65
CA LEU A 303 -20.60 -6.12 -2.34
C LEU A 303 -20.59 -5.10 -1.20
N CYS A 304 -19.65 -4.14 -1.21
CA CYS A 304 -19.61 -3.04 -0.25
C CYS A 304 -20.87 -2.18 -0.31
N PHE A 305 -21.40 -1.93 -1.51
CA PHE A 305 -22.66 -1.22 -1.70
C PHE A 305 -23.83 -1.96 -1.06
N VAL A 306 -23.96 -3.26 -1.33
CA VAL A 306 -25.02 -4.11 -0.75
C VAL A 306 -24.92 -4.17 0.77
N MET A 307 -23.70 -4.31 1.29
CA MET A 307 -23.41 -4.42 2.72
C MET A 307 -23.33 -3.07 3.45
N ARG A 308 -23.54 -1.95 2.73
CA ARG A 308 -23.48 -0.57 3.25
C ARG A 308 -22.17 -0.26 3.98
N ILE A 309 -21.05 -0.74 3.44
CA ILE A 309 -19.71 -0.36 3.90
C ILE A 309 -19.45 1.08 3.46
N ASP A 310 -18.96 1.91 4.38
CA ASP A 310 -18.65 3.30 4.09
C ASP A 310 -17.51 3.45 3.07
N VAL A 311 -17.45 4.62 2.42
CA VAL A 311 -16.49 4.94 1.36
C VAL A 311 -15.03 4.72 1.78
N ASP A 312 -14.64 5.23 2.95
CA ASP A 312 -13.23 5.30 3.32
C ASP A 312 -12.73 3.93 3.78
N THR A 313 -13.55 3.17 4.53
CA THR A 313 -13.28 1.76 4.87
C THR A 313 -13.21 0.89 3.62
N ALA A 314 -14.10 1.10 2.64
CA ALA A 314 -14.09 0.33 1.40
C ALA A 314 -12.80 0.58 0.59
N ILE A 315 -12.41 1.84 0.41
CA ILE A 315 -11.17 2.19 -0.30
C ILE A 315 -9.94 1.61 0.40
N ILE A 316 -9.86 1.75 1.72
CA ILE A 316 -8.70 1.32 2.47
C ILE A 316 -8.58 -0.20 2.56
N THR A 317 -9.69 -0.94 2.70
CA THR A 317 -9.62 -2.41 2.72
C THR A 317 -9.41 -3.00 1.32
N SER A 318 -9.87 -2.33 0.25
CA SER A 318 -9.45 -2.69 -1.12
C SER A 318 -7.96 -2.47 -1.33
N THR A 319 -7.43 -1.33 -0.86
CA THR A 319 -5.99 -1.03 -0.90
C THR A 319 -5.19 -2.07 -0.13
N ALA A 320 -5.67 -2.44 1.07
CA ALA A 320 -5.04 -3.47 1.88
C ALA A 320 -4.96 -4.82 1.19
N ALA A 321 -6.02 -5.22 0.50
CA ALA A 321 -6.08 -6.49 -0.21
C ALA A 321 -5.12 -6.51 -1.41
N ILE A 322 -5.08 -5.45 -2.23
CA ILE A 322 -4.30 -5.44 -3.48
C ILE A 322 -2.82 -5.13 -3.25
N PHE A 323 -2.49 -4.20 -2.35
CA PHE A 323 -1.12 -3.70 -2.19
C PHE A 323 -0.44 -4.15 -0.88
N GLY A 324 -1.24 -4.40 0.16
CA GLY A 324 -0.75 -4.60 1.51
C GLY A 324 -0.51 -3.31 2.31
N PRO A 325 0.07 -3.43 3.52
CA PRO A 325 0.19 -2.35 4.52
C PRO A 325 0.92 -1.09 4.06
N ALA A 326 1.92 -1.20 3.17
CA ALA A 326 2.78 -0.08 2.80
C ALA A 326 2.05 1.05 2.06
N PHE A 327 0.97 0.73 1.35
CA PHE A 327 0.20 1.68 0.54
C PHE A 327 -1.01 2.27 1.27
N ILE A 328 -1.31 1.77 2.48
CA ILE A 328 -2.45 2.23 3.27
C ILE A 328 -2.34 3.71 3.62
N ALA A 329 -1.19 4.12 4.14
CA ALA A 329 -0.98 5.49 4.60
C ALA A 329 -1.03 6.51 3.43
N PRO A 330 -0.36 6.27 2.28
CA PRO A 330 -0.55 7.07 1.07
C PRO A 330 -2.00 7.21 0.61
N VAL A 331 -2.76 6.11 0.54
CA VAL A 331 -4.16 6.17 0.09
C VAL A 331 -5.03 6.90 1.12
N ALA A 332 -4.83 6.65 2.42
CA ALA A 332 -5.55 7.32 3.50
C ALA A 332 -5.36 8.84 3.46
N GLN A 333 -4.12 9.28 3.22
CA GLN A 333 -3.79 10.70 3.06
C GLN A 333 -4.42 11.27 1.78
N ALA A 334 -4.39 10.54 0.66
CA ALA A 334 -4.97 10.99 -0.61
C ALA A 334 -6.50 11.15 -0.53
N ILE A 335 -7.19 10.25 0.18
CA ILE A 335 -8.63 10.37 0.41
C ILE A 335 -8.97 11.39 1.51
N GLY A 336 -7.98 11.96 2.19
CA GLY A 336 -8.18 12.96 3.25
C GLY A 336 -8.79 12.38 4.53
N ASN A 337 -8.50 11.12 4.85
CA ASN A 337 -8.93 10.49 6.10
C ASN A 337 -7.84 9.56 6.64
N GLU A 338 -7.00 10.07 7.53
CA GLU A 338 -5.93 9.28 8.16
C GLU A 338 -6.42 8.40 9.31
N ARG A 339 -7.68 8.57 9.75
CA ARG A 339 -8.26 7.77 10.85
C ARG A 339 -8.43 6.30 10.45
N VAL A 340 -8.53 6.03 9.16
CA VAL A 340 -8.64 4.68 8.60
C VAL A 340 -7.27 4.00 8.37
N VAL A 341 -6.13 4.67 8.61
CA VAL A 341 -4.79 4.07 8.45
C VAL A 341 -4.70 2.77 9.26
N MET A 342 -5.13 2.78 10.51
CA MET A 342 -5.09 1.58 11.36
C MET A 342 -5.99 0.44 10.89
N SER A 343 -7.17 0.79 10.41
CA SER A 343 -8.10 -0.16 9.82
C SER A 343 -7.46 -0.85 8.61
N GLY A 344 -6.79 -0.08 7.75
CA GLY A 344 -6.07 -0.61 6.60
C GLY A 344 -4.86 -1.46 6.95
N LEU A 345 -4.04 -1.03 7.92
CA LEU A 345 -2.89 -1.81 8.38
C LEU A 345 -3.34 -3.16 8.95
N THR A 346 -4.42 -3.16 9.75
CA THR A 346 -5.00 -4.39 10.29
C THR A 346 -5.50 -5.32 9.18
N ALA A 347 -6.24 -4.79 8.21
CA ALA A 347 -6.70 -5.56 7.06
C ALA A 347 -5.53 -6.11 6.23
N GLY A 348 -4.47 -5.33 6.02
CA GLY A 348 -3.30 -5.75 5.26
C GLY A 348 -2.52 -6.88 5.96
N LEU A 349 -2.40 -6.81 7.28
CA LEU A 349 -1.79 -7.86 8.09
C LEU A 349 -2.63 -9.16 8.08
N LEU A 350 -3.96 -9.05 8.15
CA LEU A 350 -4.85 -10.21 7.95
C LEU A 350 -4.65 -10.82 6.56
N GLY A 351 -4.43 -9.99 5.55
CA GLY A 351 -4.16 -10.41 4.18
C GLY A 351 -2.91 -11.25 3.99
N TYR A 352 -1.84 -10.98 4.75
CA TYR A 352 -0.65 -11.83 4.74
C TYR A 352 -0.92 -13.26 5.22
N VAL A 353 -1.88 -13.43 6.12
CA VAL A 353 -2.25 -14.76 6.63
C VAL A 353 -3.19 -15.44 5.65
N VAL A 354 -4.29 -14.79 5.28
CA VAL A 354 -5.38 -15.41 4.50
C VAL A 354 -4.98 -15.63 3.04
N GLY A 355 -4.23 -14.71 2.44
CA GLY A 355 -3.93 -14.73 1.01
C GLY A 355 -3.08 -15.93 0.58
N ASN A 356 -2.17 -16.41 1.43
CA ASN A 356 -1.34 -17.57 1.11
C ASN A 356 -2.17 -18.85 0.98
N TYR A 357 -3.04 -19.12 1.94
CA TYR A 357 -3.91 -20.30 1.90
C TYR A 357 -4.91 -20.21 0.75
N ALA A 358 -5.50 -19.04 0.51
CA ALA A 358 -6.41 -18.83 -0.62
C ALA A 358 -5.70 -19.07 -1.96
N GLY A 359 -4.54 -18.45 -2.18
CA GLY A 359 -3.74 -18.60 -3.39
C GLY A 359 -3.35 -20.05 -3.68
N ILE A 360 -2.80 -20.75 -2.70
CA ILE A 360 -2.39 -22.15 -2.83
C ILE A 360 -3.60 -23.05 -3.11
N SER A 361 -4.70 -22.88 -2.36
CA SER A 361 -5.88 -23.74 -2.50
C SER A 361 -6.54 -23.59 -3.87
N ILE A 362 -6.70 -22.35 -4.35
CA ILE A 362 -7.30 -22.08 -5.66
C ILE A 362 -6.37 -22.51 -6.81
N ALA A 363 -5.04 -22.39 -6.65
CA ALA A 363 -4.10 -22.91 -7.64
C ALA A 363 -4.27 -24.43 -7.83
N TYR A 364 -4.31 -25.21 -6.75
CA TYR A 364 -4.51 -26.65 -6.84
C TYR A 364 -5.90 -27.03 -7.36
N LEU A 365 -6.92 -26.23 -7.08
CA LEU A 365 -8.23 -26.41 -7.70
C LEU A 365 -8.15 -26.21 -9.22
N LEU A 366 -7.51 -25.14 -9.69
CA LEU A 366 -7.35 -24.83 -11.10
C LEU A 366 -6.46 -25.85 -11.84
N TYR A 367 -5.48 -26.43 -11.16
CA TYR A 367 -4.63 -27.49 -11.70
C TYR A 367 -5.43 -28.72 -12.17
N GLN A 368 -6.57 -29.00 -11.55
CA GLN A 368 -7.44 -30.11 -11.97
C GLN A 368 -8.07 -29.88 -13.37
N PHE A 369 -8.04 -28.64 -13.86
CA PHE A 369 -8.59 -28.23 -15.15
C PHE A 369 -7.51 -27.81 -16.16
N SER A 370 -6.23 -27.83 -15.78
CA SER A 370 -5.11 -27.30 -16.58
C SER A 370 -4.49 -28.32 -17.53
#